data_AF-A0A1F6DU47-F1
#
_entry.id   AF-A0A1F6DU47-F1
#
_cell.length_a   1.000
_cell.length_b   1.000
_cell.length_c   1.000
_cell.angle_alpha   90.00
_cell.angle_beta   90.00
_cell.angle_gamma   90.00
#
_symmetry.space_group_name_H-M   'P 1'
#
loop_
_entity.id
_entity.type
_entity.pdbx_description
1 polymer ?
#
loop_
_entity_poly.entity_id
_entity_poly.type
_entity_poly.pdbx_seq_one_letter_code
_entity_poly.pdbx_strand_id
1 'polypeptide(L)'
;MSALIPFLIFCQALGAFTGAFSAVWSEIAYVRAMHDGKIDHAERAHLDSIARGLRFGMTLLLLASFGLVIADFALRAALQPALTPSYWIFIVLALVIIGVSWALSRHFISFAFGSALIFTAWWFLAYLSIGWLPPLTFGAALAFFAVATAIFYVILQGNRFFVLRKK
;
A
#
# COMPACT_ATOMS: atom_id res chain seq x y z
N MET A 1 -10.07 29.23 -6.06
CA MET A 1 -9.54 27.94 -5.53
C MET A 1 -8.40 27.52 -6.45
N SER A 2 -7.16 27.49 -5.95
CA SER A 2 -5.97 27.16 -6.74
C SER A 2 -6.02 25.71 -7.22
N ALA A 3 -5.80 25.46 -8.51
CA ALA A 3 -5.74 24.12 -9.12
C ALA A 3 -4.68 23.18 -8.48
N LEU A 4 -3.83 23.73 -7.59
CA LEU A 4 -2.83 23.02 -6.80
C LEU A 4 -3.43 21.91 -5.91
N ILE A 5 -4.47 22.20 -5.11
CA ILE A 5 -5.07 21.22 -4.19
C ILE A 5 -5.62 20.00 -4.96
N PRO A 6 -6.50 20.15 -5.97
CA PRO A 6 -7.01 19.00 -6.70
C PRO A 6 -5.90 18.25 -7.45
N PHE A 7 -4.86 18.94 -7.93
CA PHE A 7 -3.69 18.29 -8.52
C PHE A 7 -2.93 17.43 -7.51
N LEU A 8 -2.71 17.92 -6.29
CA LEU A 8 -2.04 17.16 -5.22
C LEU A 8 -2.88 15.95 -4.78
N ILE A 9 -4.21 16.09 -4.64
CA ILE A 9 -5.12 14.97 -4.36
C ILE A 9 -5.02 13.93 -5.48
N PHE A 10 -5.00 14.36 -6.74
CA PHE A 10 -4.82 13.47 -7.89
C PHE A 10 -3.48 12.72 -7.81
N CYS A 11 -2.37 13.40 -7.53
CA CYS A 11 -1.06 12.76 -7.35
C CYS A 11 -1.06 11.75 -6.20
N GLN A 12 -1.69 12.07 -5.07
CA GLN A 12 -1.81 11.18 -3.91
C GLN A 12 -2.59 9.91 -4.27
N ALA A 13 -3.72 10.05 -4.95
CA ALA A 13 -4.51 8.93 -5.45
C ALA A 13 -3.73 8.11 -6.47
N LEU A 14 -3.04 8.74 -7.42
CA LEU A 14 -2.20 8.06 -8.41
C LEU A 14 -1.09 7.25 -7.74
N GLY A 15 -0.44 7.80 -6.70
CA GLY A 15 0.56 7.09 -5.91
C GLY A 15 -0.02 5.86 -5.20
N ALA A 16 -1.19 6.00 -4.57
CA ALA A 16 -1.89 4.91 -3.89
C ALA A 16 -2.27 3.78 -4.86
N PHE A 17 -2.83 4.12 -6.01
CA PHE A 17 -3.19 3.15 -7.05
C PHE A 17 -1.98 2.47 -7.67
N THR A 18 -0.92 3.23 -7.97
CA THR A 18 0.33 2.67 -8.50
C THR A 18 0.89 1.64 -7.54
N GLY A 19 0.87 1.92 -6.23
CA GLY A 19 1.26 0.96 -5.21
C GLY A 19 0.34 -0.26 -5.13
N ALA A 20 -0.98 -0.07 -5.17
CA ALA A 20 -1.96 -1.16 -5.14
C ALA A 20 -1.83 -2.12 -6.34
N PHE A 21 -1.72 -1.59 -7.56
CA PHE A 21 -1.49 -2.41 -8.75
C PHE A 21 -0.12 -3.09 -8.74
N SER A 22 0.93 -2.40 -8.25
CA SER A 22 2.24 -3.02 -8.08
C SER A 22 2.21 -4.16 -7.05
N ALA A 23 1.39 -4.05 -5.99
CA ALA A 23 1.20 -5.11 -5.01
C ALA A 23 0.54 -6.35 -5.64
N VAL A 24 -0.52 -6.17 -6.45
CA VAL A 24 -1.14 -7.27 -7.22
C VAL A 24 -0.10 -7.93 -8.14
N TRP A 25 0.65 -7.12 -8.88
CA TRP A 25 1.65 -7.63 -9.81
C TRP A 25 2.80 -8.36 -9.10
N SER A 26 3.19 -7.90 -7.90
CA SER A 26 4.20 -8.54 -7.06
C SER A 26 3.78 -9.95 -6.64
N GLU A 27 2.51 -10.15 -6.29
CA GLU A 27 1.99 -11.47 -5.91
C GLU A 27 1.96 -12.42 -7.10
N ILE A 28 1.49 -11.97 -8.25
CA ILE A 28 1.45 -12.78 -9.47
C ILE A 28 2.87 -13.17 -9.90
N ALA A 29 3.80 -12.22 -9.90
CA ALA A 29 5.19 -12.47 -10.25
C ALA A 29 5.85 -13.44 -9.27
N TYR A 30 5.58 -13.30 -7.96
CA TYR A 30 6.10 -14.19 -6.94
C TYR A 30 5.60 -15.62 -7.11
N VAL A 31 4.29 -15.83 -7.31
CA VAL A 31 3.73 -17.16 -7.51
C VAL A 31 4.32 -17.83 -8.76
N ARG A 32 4.55 -17.06 -9.83
CA ARG A 32 5.21 -17.58 -11.04
C ARG A 32 6.66 -17.97 -10.78
N ALA A 33 7.44 -17.11 -10.13
CA ALA A 33 8.85 -17.39 -9.82
C ALA A 33 9.03 -18.58 -8.87
N MET A 34 8.09 -18.79 -7.95
CA MET A 34 8.13 -19.93 -7.02
C MET A 34 7.66 -21.26 -7.64
N HIS A 35 7.11 -21.25 -8.86
CA HIS A 35 6.58 -22.46 -9.51
C HIS A 35 7.65 -23.56 -9.71
N ASP A 36 8.89 -23.15 -9.99
CA ASP A 36 10.01 -24.06 -10.24
C ASP A 36 10.96 -24.21 -9.04
N GLY A 37 10.60 -23.58 -7.90
CA GLY A 37 11.34 -23.68 -6.64
C GLY A 37 12.71 -23.00 -6.64
N LYS A 38 13.12 -22.37 -7.75
CA LYS A 38 14.36 -21.61 -7.89
C LYS A 38 14.05 -20.30 -8.60
N ILE A 39 14.44 -19.19 -7.98
CA ILE A 39 14.30 -17.86 -8.57
C ILE A 39 15.51 -17.61 -9.46
N ASP A 40 15.30 -17.47 -10.77
CA ASP A 40 16.36 -17.16 -11.72
C ASP A 40 16.77 -15.66 -11.66
N HIS A 41 17.95 -15.33 -12.20
CA HIS A 41 18.44 -13.95 -12.30
C HIS A 41 17.47 -13.04 -13.08
N ALA A 42 16.83 -13.56 -14.13
CA ALA A 42 15.83 -12.82 -14.89
C ALA A 42 14.57 -12.50 -14.05
N GLU A 43 14.11 -13.46 -13.26
CA GLU A 43 12.95 -13.28 -12.37
C GLU A 43 13.24 -12.29 -11.25
N ARG A 44 14.46 -12.32 -10.71
CA ARG A 44 14.91 -11.34 -9.71
C ARG A 44 14.93 -9.92 -10.28
N ALA A 45 15.38 -9.73 -11.51
CA ALA A 45 15.35 -8.43 -12.19
C ALA A 45 13.91 -7.93 -12.38
N HIS A 46 12.98 -8.85 -12.70
CA HIS A 46 11.56 -8.52 -12.81
C HIS A 46 10.97 -8.07 -11.47
N LEU A 47 11.24 -8.80 -10.38
CA LEU A 47 10.82 -8.41 -9.02
C LEU A 47 11.38 -7.06 -8.58
N ASP A 48 12.63 -6.74 -8.95
CA ASP A 48 13.24 -5.43 -8.64
C ASP A 48 12.55 -4.28 -9.39
N SER A 49 12.09 -4.51 -10.63
CA SER A 49 11.24 -3.56 -11.35
C SER A 49 9.94 -3.26 -10.60
N ILE A 50 9.30 -4.30 -10.03
CA ILE A 50 8.06 -4.15 -9.25
C ILE A 50 8.33 -3.40 -7.95
N ALA A 51 9.44 -3.69 -7.27
CA ALA A 51 9.86 -2.97 -6.07
C ALA A 51 10.08 -1.48 -6.35
N ARG A 52 10.63 -1.12 -7.52
CA ARG A 52 10.73 0.29 -7.96
C ARG A 52 9.35 0.92 -8.15
N GLY A 53 8.38 0.19 -8.70
CA GLY A 53 6.98 0.65 -8.80
C GLY A 53 6.36 0.96 -7.43
N LEU A 54 6.53 0.07 -6.45
CA LEU A 54 6.07 0.28 -5.06
C LEU A 54 6.74 1.51 -4.42
N ARG A 55 8.06 1.68 -4.60
CA ARG A 55 8.81 2.84 -4.10
C ARG A 55 8.35 4.15 -4.74
N PHE A 56 8.11 4.13 -6.06
CA PHE A 56 7.60 5.29 -6.77
C PHE A 56 6.20 5.68 -6.27
N GLY A 57 5.29 4.70 -6.12
CA GLY A 57 3.96 4.92 -5.54
C GLY A 57 4.03 5.56 -4.16
N MET A 58 4.91 5.05 -3.28
CA MET A 58 5.07 5.59 -1.92
C MET A 58 5.67 6.99 -1.92
N THR A 59 6.67 7.23 -2.76
CA THR A 59 7.33 8.54 -2.87
C THR A 59 6.34 9.60 -3.34
N LEU A 60 5.59 9.30 -4.40
CA LEU A 60 4.58 10.19 -4.95
C LEU A 60 3.47 10.48 -3.93
N LEU A 61 3.00 9.44 -3.24
CA LEU A 61 1.97 9.53 -2.20
C LEU A 61 2.43 10.43 -1.02
N LEU A 62 3.64 10.25 -0.52
CA LEU A 62 4.18 11.04 0.59
C LEU A 62 4.44 12.49 0.18
N LEU A 63 5.02 12.73 -1.01
CA LEU A 63 5.26 14.08 -1.51
C LEU A 63 3.96 14.84 -1.73
N ALA A 64 2.94 14.19 -2.30
CA ALA A 64 1.61 14.78 -2.48
C ALA A 64 0.95 15.09 -1.12
N SER A 65 1.03 14.16 -0.17
CA SER A 65 0.48 14.35 1.19
C SER A 65 1.17 15.51 1.92
N PHE A 66 2.49 15.63 1.79
CA PHE A 66 3.26 16.73 2.36
C PHE A 66 2.91 18.07 1.68
N GLY A 67 2.77 18.06 0.35
CA GLY A 67 2.32 19.22 -0.41
C GLY A 67 0.93 19.70 0.01
N LEU A 68 0.00 18.79 0.30
CA LEU A 68 -1.35 19.14 0.79
C LEU A 68 -1.30 19.85 2.13
N VAL A 69 -0.48 19.37 3.07
CA VAL A 69 -0.30 20.03 4.38
C VAL A 69 0.26 21.45 4.21
N ILE A 70 1.25 21.64 3.33
CA ILE A 70 1.81 22.97 3.04
C ILE A 70 0.77 23.88 2.39
N ALA A 71 0.04 23.37 1.39
CA ALA A 71 -0.98 24.13 0.67
C ALA A 71 -2.09 24.61 1.61
N ASP A 72 -2.61 23.72 2.47
CA ASP A 72 -3.69 24.06 3.39
C ASP A 72 -3.23 25.03 4.49
N PHE A 73 -1.99 24.90 4.95
CA PHE A 73 -1.39 25.87 5.87
C PHE A 73 -1.26 27.26 5.21
N ALA A 74 -0.73 27.34 4.00
CA ALA A 74 -0.54 28.60 3.28
C ALA A 74 -1.86 29.29 2.93
N LEU A 75 -2.89 28.51 2.59
CA LEU A 75 -4.22 29.00 2.24
C LEU A 75 -5.11 29.28 3.45
N ARG A 76 -4.62 29.06 4.68
CA ARG A 76 -5.36 29.23 5.94
C ARG A 76 -6.71 28.50 5.90
N ALA A 77 -6.72 27.27 5.40
CA ALA A 77 -7.94 26.46 5.32
C ALA A 77 -8.58 26.32 6.72
N ALA A 78 -9.92 26.43 6.77
CA ALA A 78 -10.66 26.36 8.03
C ALA A 78 -10.53 24.99 8.74
N LEU A 79 -10.32 23.92 7.97
CA LEU A 79 -9.98 22.60 8.46
C LEU A 79 -8.54 22.28 8.09
N GLN A 80 -7.71 22.00 9.09
CA GLN A 80 -6.35 21.51 8.88
C GLN A 80 -6.39 19.98 8.75
N PRO A 81 -5.91 19.38 7.64
CA PRO A 81 -5.93 17.93 7.43
C PRO A 81 -5.25 17.16 8.56
N ALA A 82 -4.20 17.72 9.15
CA ALA A 82 -3.45 17.13 10.26
C ALA A 82 -4.33 16.88 11.51
N LEU A 83 -5.51 17.50 11.61
CA LEU A 83 -6.45 17.31 12.71
C LEU A 83 -7.57 16.30 12.38
N THR A 84 -7.55 15.71 11.18
CA THR A 84 -8.56 14.75 10.75
C THR A 84 -8.15 13.30 11.05
N PRO A 85 -9.06 12.43 11.50
CA PRO A 85 -8.77 11.02 11.71
C PRO A 85 -8.31 10.31 10.43
N SER A 86 -8.87 10.67 9.28
CA SER A 86 -8.53 10.10 7.97
C SER A 86 -7.06 10.32 7.62
N TYR A 87 -6.50 11.50 7.89
CA TYR A 87 -5.09 11.79 7.69
C TYR A 87 -4.19 10.90 8.56
N TRP A 88 -4.51 10.72 9.84
CA TRP A 88 -3.71 9.86 10.72
C TRP A 88 -3.79 8.38 10.34
N ILE A 89 -4.96 7.89 9.94
CA ILE A 89 -5.09 6.54 9.38
C ILE A 89 -4.18 6.39 8.15
N PHE A 90 -4.20 7.38 7.26
CA PHE A 90 -3.38 7.40 6.06
C PHE A 90 -1.87 7.33 6.37
N ILE A 91 -1.39 8.17 7.30
CA ILE A 91 0.02 8.18 7.72
C ILE A 91 0.41 6.85 8.39
N VAL A 92 -0.43 6.31 9.27
CA VAL A 92 -0.17 5.02 9.91
C VAL A 92 -0.06 3.89 8.89
N LEU A 93 -0.94 3.84 7.88
CA LEU A 93 -0.87 2.84 6.82
C LEU A 93 0.40 2.99 5.97
N ALA A 94 0.82 4.23 5.66
CA ALA A 94 2.09 4.46 4.96
C ALA A 94 3.28 3.96 5.78
N LEU A 95 3.30 4.24 7.09
CA LEU A 95 4.32 3.74 8.01
C LEU A 95 4.29 2.21 8.12
N VAL A 96 3.11 1.58 8.13
CA VAL A 96 2.96 0.13 8.10
C VAL A 96 3.59 -0.45 6.84
N ILE A 97 3.34 0.11 5.65
CA ILE A 97 3.95 -0.37 4.40
C ILE A 97 5.48 -0.26 4.48
N ILE A 98 6.01 0.86 4.94
CA ILE A 98 7.46 1.06 5.09
C ILE A 98 8.05 0.05 6.09
N GLY A 99 7.43 -0.08 7.26
CA GLY A 99 7.89 -0.97 8.33
C GLY A 99 7.85 -2.45 7.92
N VAL A 100 6.76 -2.89 7.27
CA VAL A 100 6.62 -4.26 6.77
C VAL A 100 7.59 -4.53 5.62
N SER A 101 7.78 -3.59 4.71
CA SER A 101 8.77 -3.71 3.63
C SER A 101 10.19 -3.84 4.18
N TRP A 102 10.51 -3.06 5.21
CA TRP A 102 11.79 -3.15 5.91
C TRP A 102 11.94 -4.51 6.62
N ALA A 103 10.93 -4.95 7.37
CA ALA A 103 10.95 -6.24 8.05
C ALA A 103 11.09 -7.43 7.07
N LEU A 104 10.45 -7.36 5.90
CA LEU A 104 10.62 -8.34 4.81
C LEU A 104 12.05 -8.34 4.27
N SER A 105 12.65 -7.17 4.04
CA SER A 105 14.04 -7.07 3.54
C SER A 105 15.08 -7.62 4.52
N ARG A 106 14.75 -7.65 5.82
CA ARG A 106 15.57 -8.23 6.89
C ARG A 106 15.18 -9.67 7.24
N HIS A 107 14.23 -10.27 6.52
CA HIS A 107 13.70 -11.60 6.79
C HIS A 107 13.13 -11.79 8.21
N PHE A 108 12.68 -10.72 8.88
CA PHE A 108 12.10 -10.80 10.22
C PHE A 108 10.67 -11.35 10.24
N ILE A 109 9.97 -11.28 9.12
CA ILE A 109 8.62 -11.80 8.96
C ILE A 109 8.56 -12.71 7.73
N SER A 110 7.61 -13.65 7.75
CA SER A 110 7.38 -14.50 6.58
C SER A 110 6.87 -13.67 5.41
N PHE A 111 7.31 -14.04 4.19
CA PHE A 111 6.84 -13.39 2.97
C PHE A 111 5.31 -13.39 2.89
N ALA A 112 4.70 -14.51 3.27
CA ALA A 112 3.25 -14.66 3.19
C ALA A 112 2.46 -13.67 4.04
N PHE A 113 2.95 -13.40 5.25
CA PHE A 113 2.31 -12.45 6.15
C PHE A 113 2.60 -11.00 5.72
N GLY A 114 3.86 -10.69 5.41
CA GLY A 114 4.25 -9.33 5.02
C GLY A 114 3.61 -8.87 3.72
N SER A 115 3.46 -9.76 2.75
CA SER A 115 2.83 -9.42 1.48
C SER A 115 1.31 -9.18 1.61
N ALA A 116 0.62 -9.95 2.46
CA ALA A 116 -0.79 -9.73 2.79
C ALA A 116 -1.02 -8.38 3.49
N LEU A 117 -0.13 -8.00 4.41
CA LEU A 117 -0.15 -6.68 5.07
C LEU A 117 0.05 -5.55 4.07
N ILE A 118 1.08 -5.64 3.23
CA ILE A 118 1.39 -4.62 2.21
C ILE A 118 0.23 -4.50 1.22
N PHE A 119 -0.30 -5.63 0.74
CA PHE A 119 -1.44 -5.66 -0.18
C PHE A 119 -2.65 -4.95 0.42
N THR A 120 -3.02 -5.32 1.65
CA THR A 120 -4.17 -4.74 2.35
C THR A 120 -3.96 -3.24 2.57
N ALA A 121 -2.76 -2.83 2.99
CA ALA A 121 -2.46 -1.43 3.27
C ALA A 121 -2.52 -0.56 2.01
N TRP A 122 -2.01 -1.03 0.88
CA TRP A 122 -2.10 -0.29 -0.39
C TRP A 122 -3.54 -0.10 -0.86
N TRP A 123 -4.36 -1.14 -0.77
CA TRP A 123 -5.77 -1.02 -1.14
C TRP A 123 -6.54 -0.10 -0.19
N PHE A 124 -6.27 -0.16 1.11
CA PHE A 124 -6.82 0.82 2.06
C PHE A 124 -6.43 2.26 1.72
N LEU A 125 -5.15 2.50 1.41
CA LEU A 125 -4.70 3.83 0.97
C LEU A 125 -5.41 4.28 -0.31
N ALA A 126 -5.61 3.38 -1.27
CA ALA A 126 -6.35 3.70 -2.50
C ALA A 126 -7.80 4.09 -2.19
N TYR A 127 -8.52 3.32 -1.37
CA TYR A 127 -9.89 3.65 -0.99
C TYR A 127 -9.99 4.94 -0.17
N LEU A 128 -9.01 5.22 0.70
CA LEU A 128 -8.96 6.48 1.45
C LEU A 128 -8.74 7.67 0.52
N SER A 129 -7.82 7.56 -0.44
CA SER A 129 -7.50 8.65 -1.38
C SER A 129 -8.68 9.06 -2.27
N ILE A 130 -9.59 8.14 -2.58
CA ILE A 130 -10.78 8.43 -3.41
C ILE A 130 -11.97 8.87 -2.54
N GLY A 131 -11.89 8.69 -1.22
CA GLY A 131 -13.00 8.96 -0.31
C GLY A 131 -14.12 7.92 -0.37
N TRP A 132 -13.81 6.68 -0.77
CA TRP A 132 -14.80 5.58 -0.82
C TRP A 132 -14.97 4.85 0.50
N LEU A 133 -14.07 5.07 1.46
CA LEU A 133 -14.22 4.54 2.81
C LEU A 133 -15.26 5.37 3.57
N PRO A 134 -16.23 4.72 4.27
CA PRO A 134 -17.12 5.44 5.16
C PRO A 134 -16.33 6.17 6.24
N PRO A 135 -16.91 7.21 6.86
CA PRO A 135 -16.27 7.90 7.99
C PRO A 135 -16.10 6.91 9.15
N LEU A 136 -14.89 6.37 9.28
CA LEU A 136 -14.51 5.43 10.33
C LEU A 136 -13.76 6.19 11.42
N THR A 137 -14.00 5.81 12.68
CA THR A 137 -13.11 6.19 13.77
C THR A 137 -11.75 5.50 13.57
N PHE A 138 -10.70 6.09 14.11
CA PHE A 138 -9.35 5.53 14.01
C PHE A 138 -9.28 4.05 14.47
N GLY A 139 -9.90 3.73 15.61
CA GLY A 139 -9.97 2.37 16.12
C GLY A 139 -10.74 1.40 15.21
N ALA A 140 -11.86 1.84 14.64
CA ALA A 140 -12.63 1.03 13.69
C ALA A 140 -11.84 0.76 12.40
N ALA A 141 -11.09 1.75 11.90
CA ALA A 141 -10.23 1.58 10.73
C ALA A 141 -9.11 0.56 10.98
N LEU A 142 -8.49 0.58 12.17
CA LEU A 142 -7.47 -0.41 12.56
C LEU A 142 -8.05 -1.82 12.69
N ALA A 143 -9.22 -1.96 13.33
CA ALA A 143 -9.88 -3.25 13.46
C ALA A 143 -10.27 -3.81 12.08
N PHE A 144 -10.83 -2.96 11.21
CA PHE A 144 -11.18 -3.33 9.85
C PHE A 144 -9.93 -3.72 9.03
N PHE A 145 -8.82 -2.99 9.19
CA PHE A 145 -7.54 -3.32 8.57
C PHE A 145 -7.00 -4.68 9.03
N ALA A 146 -7.07 -4.99 10.32
CA ALA A 146 -6.64 -6.28 10.86
C ALA A 146 -7.47 -7.44 10.31
N VAL A 147 -8.80 -7.29 10.28
CA VAL A 147 -9.73 -8.29 9.72
C VAL A 147 -9.48 -8.47 8.21
N ALA A 148 -9.37 -7.38 7.45
CA ALA A 148 -9.08 -7.43 6.03
C ALA A 148 -7.73 -8.12 5.74
N THR A 149 -6.71 -7.83 6.54
CA THR A 149 -5.39 -8.48 6.44
C THR A 149 -5.50 -9.98 6.66
N ALA A 150 -6.26 -10.42 7.68
CA ALA A 150 -6.47 -11.84 7.94
C ALA A 150 -7.18 -12.55 6.77
N ILE A 151 -8.19 -11.90 6.19
CA ILE A 151 -8.91 -12.41 5.02
C ILE A 151 -7.96 -12.53 3.82
N PHE A 152 -7.22 -11.47 3.48
CA PHE A 152 -6.29 -11.49 2.35
C PHE A 152 -5.12 -12.45 2.58
N TYR A 153 -4.66 -12.61 3.81
CA TYR A 153 -3.67 -13.62 4.16
C TYR A 153 -4.16 -15.02 3.79
N VAL A 154 -5.39 -15.38 4.20
CA VAL A 154 -5.98 -16.69 3.87
C VAL A 154 -6.15 -16.86 2.36
N ILE A 155 -6.63 -15.83 1.65
CA ILE A 155 -6.83 -15.88 0.19
C ILE A 155 -5.50 -16.07 -0.54
N LEU A 156 -4.50 -15.23 -0.24
CA LEU A 156 -3.20 -15.27 -0.91
C LEU A 156 -2.44 -16.56 -0.58
N GLN A 157 -2.48 -16.99 0.69
CA GLN A 157 -1.86 -18.24 1.10
C GLN A 157 -2.54 -19.45 0.47
N GLY A 158 -3.88 -19.47 0.41
CA GLY A 158 -4.65 -20.49 -0.27
C GLY A 158 -4.29 -20.57 -1.76
N ASN A 159 -4.23 -19.44 -2.45
CA ASN A 159 -3.85 -19.38 -3.86
C ASN A 159 -2.45 -19.96 -4.10
N ARG A 160 -1.46 -19.58 -3.28
CA ARG A 160 -0.10 -20.16 -3.35
C ARG A 160 -0.12 -21.67 -3.16
N PHE A 161 -0.88 -22.17 -2.18
CA PHE A 161 -0.97 -23.60 -1.91
C PHE A 161 -1.57 -24.36 -3.10
N PHE A 162 -2.65 -23.86 -3.72
CA PHE A 162 -3.27 -24.50 -4.88
C PHE A 162 -2.40 -24.50 -6.12
N VAL A 163 -1.66 -23.41 -6.38
CA VAL A 163 -0.79 -23.31 -7.56
C VAL A 163 0.47 -24.17 -7.39
N LEU A 164 1.07 -24.18 -6.20
CA LEU A 164 2.33 -24.91 -5.96
C LEU A 164 2.15 -26.42 -5.77
N ARG A 165 0.95 -26.89 -5.38
CA ARG A 165 0.65 -28.32 -5.14
C ARG A 165 0.21 -29.10 -6.39
N LYS A 166 0.06 -28.47 -7.57
CA LYS A 166 -0.30 -29.17 -8.81
C LYS A 166 0.84 -30.03 -9.42
N LYS A 167 1.85 -30.40 -8.64
CA LYS A 167 2.92 -31.36 -8.95
C LYS A 167 2.85 -32.50 -7.94
#